data_AF-A0A920K735-F1
#
_entry.id   AF-A0A920K735-F1
#
_cell.length_a   1.000
_cell.length_b   1.000
_cell.length_c   1.000
_cell.angle_alpha   90.00
_cell.angle_beta   90.00
_cell.angle_gamma   90.00
#
_symmetry.space_group_name_H-M   'P 1'
#
loop_
_entity.id
_entity.type
_entity.pdbx_description
1 polymer ?
#
loop_
_entity_poly.entity_id
_entity_poly.type
_entity_poly.pdbx_seq_one_letter_code
_entity_poly.pdbx_strand_id
1 'polypeptide(L)'
;MSKLTKLTSAFAAAGVGLAMMATPIVAQAKEVHIKVQAVIGVQTTEVKMLRDFMDDVTALTGGEVTFEVLPAGAVVGVKETLDAVDAGLVDGGFAWTHYWSGKHPAAMLFGSPVAGAGVGIDNIAFVSWFHFGGGKELYDRLWDEMGMNVKGFMLQPVGPEALGWFKSRSTRWKTSASTASARLRACRARPTRTSVSHRLPWVAATSCRLWKRARSTRPNVLPEA
;
A
#
# COMPACT_ATOMS: atom_id res chain seq x y z
N MET A 1 -16.20 -77.46 53.16
CA MET A 1 -15.59 -76.82 51.97
C MET A 1 -15.93 -75.32 52.01
N SER A 2 -14.88 -74.49 51.88
CA SER A 2 -14.81 -73.04 51.59
C SER A 2 -15.95 -72.12 52.05
N LYS A 3 -15.74 -71.27 53.07
CA LYS A 3 -15.16 -69.90 52.93
C LYS A 3 -15.91 -69.07 51.87
N LEU A 4 -16.89 -68.26 52.26
CA LEU A 4 -17.26 -67.05 51.53
C LEU A 4 -18.00 -66.04 52.43
N THR A 5 -17.43 -65.75 53.60
CA THR A 5 -17.89 -64.68 54.48
C THR A 5 -16.67 -63.83 54.83
N LYS A 6 -16.54 -62.67 54.18
CA LYS A 6 -15.76 -61.47 54.59
C LYS A 6 -15.71 -60.47 53.44
N LEU A 7 -15.76 -59.17 53.80
CA LEU A 7 -15.51 -57.97 52.99
C LEU A 7 -16.75 -57.46 52.23
N THR A 8 -17.70 -56.74 52.83
CA THR A 8 -17.63 -55.39 53.42
C THR A 8 -16.75 -54.39 52.66
N SER A 9 -17.42 -53.32 52.20
CA SER A 9 -16.96 -51.93 52.22
C SER A 9 -15.67 -51.60 51.46
N ALA A 10 -15.80 -51.30 50.17
CA ALA A 10 -14.82 -50.50 49.43
C ALA A 10 -15.53 -49.76 48.27
N PHE A 11 -16.40 -48.81 48.60
CA PHE A 11 -17.00 -47.88 47.63
C PHE A 11 -16.66 -46.41 47.95
N ALA A 12 -15.53 -46.18 48.62
CA ALA A 12 -15.01 -44.85 48.90
C ALA A 12 -13.52 -44.80 48.50
N ALA A 13 -13.16 -43.74 47.77
CA ALA A 13 -11.81 -43.35 47.36
C ALA A 13 -11.23 -43.99 46.08
N ALA A 14 -11.73 -43.56 44.92
CA ALA A 14 -10.94 -43.45 43.69
C ALA A 14 -11.58 -42.43 42.74
N GLY A 15 -11.43 -41.14 43.07
CA GLY A 15 -12.04 -40.04 42.32
C GLY A 15 -11.20 -38.77 42.35
N VAL A 16 -9.87 -38.90 42.26
CA VAL A 16 -8.95 -37.78 41.99
C VAL A 16 -7.86 -38.32 41.07
N GLY A 17 -7.93 -38.01 39.79
CA GLY A 17 -6.96 -38.55 38.83
C GLY A 17 -7.36 -38.41 37.36
N LEU A 18 -7.85 -37.23 36.95
CA LEU A 18 -7.78 -36.85 35.55
C LEU A 18 -7.27 -35.41 35.50
N ALA A 19 -5.96 -35.26 35.64
CA ALA A 19 -5.29 -34.04 35.22
C ALA A 19 -5.54 -33.91 33.72
N MET A 20 -6.48 -33.03 33.36
CA MET A 20 -6.64 -32.58 31.99
C MET A 20 -5.31 -31.97 31.57
N MET A 21 -4.52 -32.70 30.78
CA MET A 21 -3.43 -32.12 30.02
C MET A 21 -4.07 -31.18 29.00
N ALA A 22 -4.29 -29.93 29.41
CA ALA A 22 -4.48 -28.83 28.50
C ALA A 22 -3.14 -28.64 27.78
N THR A 23 -2.90 -29.39 26.70
CA THR A 23 -1.89 -29.00 25.74
C THR A 23 -2.30 -27.61 25.23
N PRO A 24 -1.51 -26.56 25.46
CA PRO A 24 -1.81 -25.28 24.84
C PRO A 24 -1.76 -25.53 23.33
N ILE A 25 -2.89 -25.37 22.66
CA ILE A 25 -2.92 -25.18 21.22
C ILE A 25 -2.26 -23.82 21.02
N VAL A 26 -0.93 -23.80 20.96
CA VAL A 26 -0.20 -22.67 20.41
C VAL A 26 -0.60 -22.66 18.95
N ALA A 27 -1.52 -21.77 18.61
CA ALA A 27 -1.85 -21.48 17.23
C ALA A 27 -0.52 -21.24 16.51
N GLN A 28 -0.20 -22.09 15.53
CA GLN A 28 0.96 -21.90 14.67
C GLN A 28 0.71 -20.60 13.91
N ALA A 29 1.38 -19.52 14.34
CA ALA A 29 1.38 -18.25 13.62
C ALA A 29 1.86 -18.56 12.19
N LYS A 30 1.04 -18.26 11.20
CA LYS A 30 1.34 -18.60 9.82
C LYS A 30 2.31 -17.55 9.33
N GLU A 31 3.59 -17.90 9.22
CA GLU A 31 4.61 -17.02 8.69
C GLU A 31 4.19 -16.51 7.28
N VAL A 32 4.12 -15.19 7.13
CA VAL A 32 3.72 -14.51 5.89
C VAL A 32 4.94 -13.79 5.32
N HIS A 33 5.45 -14.31 4.21
CA HIS A 33 6.50 -13.63 3.43
C HIS A 33 5.87 -12.81 2.32
N ILE A 34 6.15 -11.50 2.30
CA ILE A 34 5.53 -10.55 1.37
C ILE A 34 6.57 -9.99 0.43
N LYS A 35 6.43 -10.27 -0.87
CA LYS A 35 7.29 -9.72 -1.91
C LYS A 35 6.74 -8.38 -2.39
N VAL A 36 7.60 -7.36 -2.41
CA VAL A 36 7.23 -6.00 -2.81
C VAL A 36 8.13 -5.51 -3.92
N GLN A 37 7.56 -5.22 -5.10
CA GLN A 37 8.31 -4.63 -6.20
C GLN A 37 8.33 -3.10 -6.09
N ALA A 38 9.52 -2.51 -6.01
CA ALA A 38 9.71 -1.06 -6.12
C ALA A 38 9.78 -0.63 -7.59
N VAL A 39 9.31 0.58 -7.90
CA VAL A 39 9.42 1.17 -9.26
C VAL A 39 10.70 1.97 -9.48
N ILE A 40 11.59 1.98 -8.48
CA ILE A 40 12.87 2.67 -8.48
C ILE A 40 14.00 1.74 -8.01
N GLY A 41 15.24 2.22 -8.10
CA GLY A 41 16.40 1.51 -7.59
C GLY A 41 16.33 1.31 -6.07
N VAL A 42 16.81 0.17 -5.59
CA VAL A 42 16.75 -0.22 -4.16
C VAL A 42 17.66 0.59 -3.24
N GLN A 43 18.55 1.42 -3.80
CA GLN A 43 19.49 2.27 -3.07
C GLN A 43 18.97 3.69 -2.82
N THR A 44 17.72 3.97 -3.21
CA THR A 44 17.09 5.28 -3.05
C THR A 44 16.62 5.50 -1.60
N THR A 45 16.57 6.75 -1.16
CA THR A 45 16.11 7.12 0.19
C THR A 45 14.64 6.70 0.41
N GLU A 46 13.85 6.72 -0.65
CA GLU A 46 12.47 6.24 -0.70
C GLU A 46 12.39 4.73 -0.41
N VAL A 47 13.30 3.94 -0.96
CA VAL A 47 13.37 2.50 -0.64
C VAL A 47 13.92 2.27 0.77
N LYS A 48 14.79 3.14 1.29
CA LYS A 48 15.17 3.08 2.71
C LYS A 48 13.95 3.25 3.62
N MET A 49 13.11 4.26 3.41
CA MET A 49 11.87 4.44 4.18
C MET A 49 10.86 3.31 3.96
N LEU A 50 10.90 2.66 2.79
CA LEU A 50 10.14 1.44 2.56
C LEU A 50 10.59 0.33 3.52
N ARG A 51 11.90 0.13 3.66
CA ARG A 51 12.51 -0.86 4.56
C ARG A 51 12.26 -0.53 6.04
N ASP A 52 12.44 0.72 6.46
CA ASP A 52 12.22 1.12 7.84
C ASP A 52 10.78 0.76 8.31
N PHE A 53 9.77 1.02 7.46
CA PHE A 53 8.39 0.57 7.73
C PHE A 53 8.23 -0.96 7.76
N MET A 54 8.93 -1.69 6.89
CA MET A 54 8.87 -3.16 6.86
C MET A 54 9.50 -3.76 8.12
N ASP A 55 10.58 -3.17 8.60
CA ASP A 55 11.24 -3.55 9.85
C ASP A 55 10.32 -3.29 11.05
N ASP A 56 9.64 -2.13 11.08
CA ASP A 56 8.62 -1.83 12.10
C ASP A 56 7.49 -2.87 12.10
N VAL A 57 6.96 -3.23 10.92
CA VAL A 57 5.91 -4.25 10.82
C VAL A 57 6.42 -5.62 11.27
N THR A 58 7.64 -5.99 10.88
CA THR A 58 8.26 -7.26 11.29
C THR A 58 8.43 -7.31 12.81
N ALA A 59 8.87 -6.21 13.43
CA ALA A 59 9.03 -6.10 14.87
C ALA A 59 7.68 -6.17 15.62
N LEU A 60 6.66 -5.42 15.14
CA LEU A 60 5.33 -5.39 15.74
C LEU A 60 4.58 -6.73 15.62
N THR A 61 4.93 -7.55 14.62
CA THR A 61 4.34 -8.88 14.40
C THR A 61 5.19 -10.01 15.01
N GLY A 62 6.26 -9.69 15.75
CA GLY A 62 7.13 -10.69 16.35
C GLY A 62 7.81 -11.61 15.33
N GLY A 63 8.00 -11.13 14.09
CA GLY A 63 8.57 -11.90 12.99
C GLY A 63 7.57 -12.73 12.17
N GLU A 64 6.27 -12.71 12.49
CA GLU A 64 5.25 -13.44 11.71
C GLU A 64 5.15 -12.89 10.27
N VAL A 65 5.30 -11.59 10.09
CA VAL A 65 5.27 -10.96 8.77
C VAL A 65 6.67 -10.48 8.40
N THR A 66 7.19 -10.95 7.27
CA THR A 66 8.50 -10.56 6.76
C THR A 66 8.42 -10.11 5.30
N PHE A 67 9.44 -9.38 4.85
CA PHE A 67 9.40 -8.66 3.58
C PHE A 67 10.63 -8.90 2.70
N GLU A 68 10.40 -8.93 1.40
CA GLU A 68 11.44 -8.91 0.38
C GLU A 68 11.18 -7.76 -0.60
N VAL A 69 12.16 -6.84 -0.75
CA VAL A 69 12.05 -5.72 -1.70
C VAL A 69 12.78 -6.06 -2.99
N LEU A 70 12.02 -6.10 -4.09
CA LEU A 70 12.52 -6.35 -5.44
C LEU A 70 12.78 -5.01 -6.17
N PRO A 71 13.85 -4.92 -6.98
CA PRO A 71 14.15 -3.71 -7.75
C PRO A 71 13.16 -3.47 -8.89
N ALA A 72 13.20 -2.27 -9.46
CA ALA A 72 12.42 -1.90 -10.64
C ALA A 72 12.61 -2.89 -11.80
N GLY A 73 11.50 -3.41 -12.32
CA GLY A 73 11.53 -4.32 -13.47
C GLY A 73 11.86 -5.78 -13.15
N ALA A 74 11.96 -6.16 -11.87
CA ALA A 74 12.35 -7.52 -11.49
C ALA A 74 11.32 -8.59 -11.91
N VAL A 75 10.02 -8.32 -11.73
CA VAL A 75 8.92 -9.23 -12.09
C VAL A 75 8.15 -8.70 -13.28
N VAL A 76 7.75 -7.43 -13.21
CA VAL A 76 7.02 -6.73 -14.28
C VAL A 76 7.58 -5.34 -14.51
N GLY A 77 7.25 -4.76 -15.66
CA GLY A 77 7.55 -3.36 -15.94
C GLY A 77 6.96 -2.41 -14.88
N VAL A 78 7.57 -1.22 -14.78
CA VAL A 78 7.24 -0.24 -13.74
C VAL A 78 5.76 0.16 -13.75
N LYS A 79 5.14 0.33 -14.92
CA LYS A 79 3.75 0.80 -15.04
C LYS A 79 2.75 -0.31 -14.74
N GLU A 80 3.15 -1.55 -14.98
CA GLU A 80 2.40 -2.78 -14.83
C GLU A 80 2.35 -3.26 -13.38
N THR A 81 3.10 -2.63 -12.47
CA THR A 81 3.17 -3.01 -11.05
C THR A 81 1.80 -3.12 -10.38
N LEU A 82 0.86 -2.20 -10.66
CA LEU A 82 -0.50 -2.29 -10.10
C LEU A 82 -1.26 -3.52 -10.60
N ASP A 83 -1.19 -3.82 -11.89
CA ASP A 83 -1.84 -5.00 -12.48
C ASP A 83 -1.23 -6.29 -11.93
N ALA A 84 0.08 -6.31 -11.70
CA ALA A 84 0.76 -7.46 -11.10
C ALA A 84 0.32 -7.72 -9.66
N VAL A 85 0.11 -6.66 -8.85
CA VAL A 85 -0.40 -6.79 -7.48
C VAL A 85 -1.85 -7.27 -7.48
N ASP A 86 -2.70 -6.72 -8.35
CA ASP A 86 -4.09 -7.15 -8.50
C ASP A 86 -4.19 -8.64 -8.88
N ALA A 87 -3.44 -9.04 -9.92
CA ALA A 87 -3.33 -10.43 -10.35
C ALA A 87 -2.71 -11.34 -9.27
N GLY A 88 -1.94 -10.79 -8.32
CA GLY A 88 -1.20 -11.55 -7.31
C GLY A 88 0.07 -12.21 -7.81
N LEU A 89 0.67 -11.65 -8.87
CA LEU A 89 2.02 -12.03 -9.31
C LEU A 89 3.09 -11.53 -8.32
N VAL A 90 2.80 -10.42 -7.64
CA VAL A 90 3.60 -9.84 -6.55
C VAL A 90 2.64 -9.48 -5.42
N ASP A 91 3.03 -9.67 -4.16
CA ASP A 91 2.14 -9.43 -3.02
C ASP A 91 1.89 -7.94 -2.76
N GLY A 92 2.88 -7.11 -3.08
CA GLY A 92 2.80 -5.66 -2.95
C GLY A 92 3.62 -4.88 -3.99
N GLY A 93 3.33 -3.59 -4.10
CA GLY A 93 4.03 -2.66 -4.97
C GLY A 93 4.36 -1.35 -4.26
N PHE A 94 5.55 -0.82 -4.52
CA PHE A 94 5.95 0.51 -4.08
C PHE A 94 6.09 1.42 -5.31
N ALA A 95 5.14 2.33 -5.49
CA ALA A 95 5.01 3.14 -6.70
C ALA A 95 4.39 4.51 -6.42
N TRP A 96 4.13 5.29 -7.46
CA TRP A 96 3.36 6.53 -7.36
C TRP A 96 2.00 6.38 -8.04
N THR A 97 0.92 6.76 -7.38
CA THR A 97 -0.45 6.56 -7.87
C THR A 97 -0.74 7.29 -9.18
N HIS A 98 -0.06 8.40 -9.42
CA HIS A 98 -0.22 9.17 -10.66
C HIS A 98 0.23 8.40 -11.93
N TYR A 99 1.03 7.33 -11.80
CA TYR A 99 1.36 6.42 -12.91
C TYR A 99 0.12 5.77 -13.54
N TRP A 100 -0.94 5.61 -12.75
CA TRP A 100 -2.20 4.99 -13.19
C TRP A 100 -3.30 6.01 -13.48
N SER A 101 -2.94 7.29 -13.69
CA SER A 101 -3.88 8.32 -14.15
C SER A 101 -4.56 7.99 -15.49
N GLY A 102 -3.98 7.07 -16.27
CA GLY A 102 -4.62 6.52 -17.46
C GLY A 102 -5.76 5.53 -17.20
N LYS A 103 -5.83 4.93 -16.00
CA LYS A 103 -6.92 4.05 -15.56
C LYS A 103 -8.04 4.83 -14.89
N HIS A 104 -7.67 5.74 -13.98
CA HIS A 104 -8.62 6.63 -13.33
C HIS A 104 -8.02 8.02 -13.14
N PRO A 105 -8.70 9.10 -13.58
CA PRO A 105 -8.15 10.44 -13.52
C PRO A 105 -7.81 10.89 -12.08
N ALA A 106 -8.58 10.44 -11.08
CA ALA A 106 -8.34 10.77 -9.68
C ALA A 106 -7.06 10.14 -9.11
N ALA A 107 -6.46 9.13 -9.76
CA ALA A 107 -5.18 8.57 -9.31
C ALA A 107 -4.04 9.61 -9.33
N MET A 108 -4.17 10.66 -10.15
CA MET A 108 -3.27 11.82 -10.11
C MET A 108 -3.34 12.58 -8.78
N LEU A 109 -4.52 12.69 -8.17
CA LEU A 109 -4.74 13.49 -6.97
C LEU A 109 -4.01 12.93 -5.74
N PHE A 110 -3.88 11.60 -5.65
CA PHE A 110 -3.21 10.95 -4.52
C PHE A 110 -1.70 10.79 -4.71
N GLY A 111 -1.22 10.97 -5.94
CA GLY A 111 0.16 10.66 -6.31
C GLY A 111 0.93 11.86 -6.82
N SER A 112 0.28 12.97 -7.08
CA SER A 112 0.90 14.24 -7.44
C SER A 112 -0.10 15.37 -7.19
N PRO A 113 -0.45 15.64 -5.91
CA PRO A 113 -1.46 16.63 -5.55
C PRO A 113 -0.96 18.05 -5.88
N VAL A 114 -1.07 18.47 -7.14
CA VAL A 114 -0.92 19.83 -7.72
C VAL A 114 0.22 20.73 -7.16
N ALA A 115 1.23 20.21 -6.47
CA ALA A 115 2.25 21.01 -5.79
C ALA A 115 3.45 21.39 -6.68
N GLY A 116 3.46 21.00 -7.96
CA GLY A 116 4.64 21.12 -8.83
C GLY A 116 5.09 22.54 -9.19
N ALA A 117 4.25 23.57 -9.00
CA ALA A 117 4.71 24.97 -9.08
C ALA A 117 4.10 25.88 -8.00
N GLY A 118 3.89 25.34 -6.79
CA GLY A 118 3.50 26.14 -5.63
C GLY A 118 2.05 26.65 -5.61
N VAL A 119 1.18 26.13 -6.48
CA VAL A 119 -0.26 26.49 -6.57
C VAL A 119 -1.19 25.39 -6.04
N GLY A 120 -0.61 24.30 -5.52
CA GLY A 120 -1.35 23.18 -4.95
C GLY A 120 -1.19 23.09 -3.43
N ILE A 121 -1.68 21.99 -2.89
CA ILE A 121 -1.57 21.65 -1.47
C ILE A 121 -0.13 21.24 -1.15
N ASP A 122 0.45 21.77 -0.08
CA ASP A 122 1.77 21.33 0.38
C ASP A 122 1.69 19.94 1.03
N ASN A 123 2.86 19.32 1.28
CA ASN A 123 2.94 17.97 1.83
C ASN A 123 2.27 17.81 3.19
N ILE A 124 2.37 18.80 4.08
CA ILE A 124 1.80 18.75 5.43
C ILE A 124 0.28 18.85 5.34
N ALA A 125 -0.22 19.79 4.54
CA ALA A 125 -1.65 19.93 4.31
C ALA A 125 -2.24 18.68 3.63
N PHE A 126 -1.52 18.07 2.69
CA PHE A 126 -1.97 16.83 2.04
C PHE A 126 -2.05 15.65 3.01
N VAL A 127 -1.03 15.43 3.85
CA VAL A 127 -1.04 14.39 4.88
C VAL A 127 -2.16 14.66 5.90
N SER A 128 -2.35 15.93 6.30
CA SER A 128 -3.43 16.31 7.21
C SER A 128 -4.81 16.00 6.62
N TRP A 129 -5.03 16.36 5.36
CA TRP A 129 -6.27 16.01 4.65
C TRP A 129 -6.43 14.49 4.48
N PHE A 130 -5.36 13.77 4.18
CA PHE A 130 -5.42 12.33 3.98
C PHE A 130 -5.85 11.61 5.26
N HIS A 131 -5.27 11.96 6.41
CA HIS A 131 -5.54 11.30 7.68
C HIS A 131 -6.77 11.82 8.42
N PHE A 132 -7.10 13.11 8.29
CA PHE A 132 -8.14 13.75 9.10
C PHE A 132 -9.25 14.42 8.28
N GLY A 133 -9.03 14.64 6.98
CA GLY A 133 -9.95 15.34 6.09
C GLY A 133 -10.74 14.44 5.13
N GLY A 134 -10.79 13.13 5.39
CA GLY A 134 -11.52 12.17 4.56
C GLY A 134 -10.75 11.63 3.34
N GLY A 135 -9.46 11.96 3.19
CA GLY A 135 -8.70 11.55 2.02
C GLY A 135 -8.43 10.03 1.97
N LYS A 136 -8.31 9.37 3.12
CA LYS A 136 -8.15 7.91 3.19
C LYS A 136 -9.36 7.15 2.66
N GLU A 137 -10.56 7.60 2.96
CA GLU A 137 -11.81 6.99 2.50
C GLU A 137 -11.97 7.17 0.99
N LEU A 138 -11.62 8.35 0.47
CA LEU A 138 -11.60 8.62 -0.96
C LEU A 138 -10.53 7.77 -1.68
N TYR A 139 -9.40 7.52 -1.02
CA TYR A 139 -8.35 6.67 -1.56
C TYR A 139 -8.74 5.19 -1.59
N ASP A 140 -9.44 4.70 -0.57
CA ASP A 140 -10.02 3.35 -0.58
C ASP A 140 -11.06 3.19 -1.69
N ARG A 141 -11.95 4.18 -1.83
CA ARG A 141 -12.94 4.22 -2.92
C ARG A 141 -12.30 4.22 -4.30
N LEU A 142 -11.18 4.91 -4.49
CA LEU A 142 -10.47 4.93 -5.77
C LEU A 142 -10.08 3.52 -6.24
N TRP A 143 -9.60 2.67 -5.33
CA TRP A 143 -9.23 1.28 -5.66
C TRP A 143 -10.45 0.47 -6.09
N ASP A 144 -11.57 0.64 -5.36
CA ASP A 144 -12.83 -0.03 -5.65
C ASP A 144 -13.42 0.45 -7.01
N GLU A 145 -13.39 1.75 -7.29
CA GLU A 145 -13.84 2.35 -8.57
C GLU A 145 -12.97 1.91 -9.76
N MET A 146 -11.69 1.64 -9.54
CA MET A 146 -10.80 1.04 -10.56
C MET A 146 -10.99 -0.47 -10.71
N GLY A 147 -11.81 -1.11 -9.87
CA GLY A 147 -12.00 -2.57 -9.87
C GLY A 147 -10.75 -3.34 -9.46
N MET A 148 -9.86 -2.74 -8.66
CA MET A 148 -8.58 -3.32 -8.26
C MET A 148 -8.69 -3.94 -6.86
N ASN A 149 -8.24 -5.18 -6.70
CA ASN A 149 -8.17 -5.86 -5.41
C ASN A 149 -6.92 -5.44 -4.62
N VAL A 150 -6.83 -4.15 -4.32
CA VAL A 150 -5.67 -3.53 -3.69
C VAL A 150 -6.09 -2.67 -2.50
N LYS A 151 -5.32 -2.74 -1.43
CA LYS A 151 -5.31 -1.84 -0.28
C LYS A 151 -4.10 -0.92 -0.40
N GLY A 152 -4.35 0.37 -0.60
CA GLY A 152 -3.28 1.35 -0.63
C GLY A 152 -2.87 1.81 0.78
N PHE A 153 -1.58 2.06 0.98
CA PHE A 153 -1.02 2.69 2.18
C PHE A 153 -0.22 3.93 1.79
N MET A 154 -0.49 5.05 2.44
CA MET A 154 0.35 6.25 2.34
C MET A 154 1.49 6.14 3.34
N LEU A 155 2.68 6.58 2.93
CA LEU A 155 3.91 6.32 3.68
C LEU A 155 4.75 7.56 3.84
N GLN A 156 4.88 8.31 2.76
CA GLN A 156 5.68 9.48 2.72
C GLN A 156 5.16 10.40 1.60
N PRO A 157 4.86 11.66 1.94
CA PRO A 157 4.84 12.69 0.93
C PRO A 157 6.27 12.94 0.46
N VAL A 158 6.47 13.02 -0.86
CA VAL A 158 7.74 13.43 -1.46
C VAL A 158 7.52 14.78 -2.11
N GLY A 159 8.32 15.78 -1.73
CA GLY A 159 8.28 17.11 -2.33
C GLY A 159 8.66 18.24 -1.37
N PRO A 160 8.67 19.50 -1.85
CA PRO A 160 8.45 19.88 -3.25
C PRO A 160 9.58 19.37 -4.16
N GLU A 161 9.23 18.80 -5.32
CA GLU A 161 10.22 18.34 -6.30
C GLU A 161 10.80 19.51 -7.11
N ALA A 162 12.06 19.38 -7.51
CA ALA A 162 12.65 20.33 -8.44
C ALA A 162 11.96 20.23 -9.82
N LEU A 163 11.81 21.37 -10.52
CA LEU A 163 11.19 21.47 -11.86
C LEU A 163 11.96 20.73 -12.98
N GLY A 164 13.06 20.07 -12.64
CA GLY A 164 13.87 19.26 -13.54
C GLY A 164 15.25 19.86 -13.81
N TRP A 165 16.00 19.15 -14.64
CA TRP A 165 17.37 19.47 -15.00
C TRP A 165 17.41 20.05 -16.41
N PHE A 166 17.96 21.25 -16.56
CA PHE A 166 18.01 21.98 -17.83
C PHE A 166 19.46 22.11 -18.33
N LYS A 167 19.69 21.82 -19.62
CA LYS A 167 21.02 21.92 -20.23
C LYS A 167 21.57 23.34 -20.30
N SER A 168 20.70 24.35 -20.35
CA SER A 168 21.09 25.75 -20.40
C SER A 168 20.25 26.60 -19.45
N ARG A 169 20.88 27.61 -18.84
CA ARG A 169 20.18 28.68 -18.13
C ARG A 169 19.45 29.53 -19.16
N SER A 170 18.16 29.32 -19.34
CA SER A 170 17.34 30.26 -20.10
C SER A 170 17.05 31.46 -19.20
N THR A 171 17.56 32.64 -19.57
CA THR A 171 17.15 33.94 -19.00
C THR A 171 15.78 34.39 -19.53
N ARG A 172 15.18 33.60 -20.43
CA ARG A 172 13.94 33.86 -21.17
C ARG A 172 12.84 32.85 -20.79
N TRP A 173 12.62 32.64 -19.50
CA TRP A 173 11.41 31.94 -19.02
C TRP A 173 10.26 32.91 -18.72
N LYS A 174 10.20 34.06 -19.42
CA LYS A 174 9.19 35.10 -19.20
C LYS A 174 7.92 34.93 -20.03
N THR A 175 7.92 34.06 -21.05
CA THR A 175 6.80 33.90 -21.98
C THR A 175 6.61 32.46 -22.40
N SER A 176 5.35 32.02 -22.48
CA SER A 176 4.90 30.66 -22.81
C SER A 176 5.47 30.09 -24.13
N ALA A 177 5.95 30.95 -25.02
CA ALA A 177 6.53 30.59 -26.31
C ALA A 177 7.89 29.87 -26.20
N SER A 178 8.71 30.11 -25.16
CA SER A 178 10.03 29.47 -25.04
C SER A 178 9.96 28.01 -24.58
N THR A 179 8.86 27.61 -23.92
CA THR A 179 8.65 26.25 -23.42
C THR A 179 8.15 25.29 -24.52
N ALA A 180 7.55 25.81 -25.59
CA ALA A 180 6.90 24.99 -26.62
C ALA A 180 7.87 24.10 -27.43
N SER A 181 9.14 24.51 -27.55
CA SER A 181 10.17 23.81 -28.32
C SER A 181 10.98 22.80 -27.49
N ALA A 182 10.83 22.82 -26.16
CA ALA A 182 11.63 22.00 -25.27
C ALA A 182 11.06 20.58 -25.17
N ARG A 183 11.87 19.58 -25.57
CA ARG A 183 11.55 18.16 -25.32
C ARG A 183 11.87 17.81 -23.87
N LEU A 184 10.93 18.07 -22.98
CA LEU A 184 11.04 17.72 -21.55
C LEU A 184 10.46 16.32 -21.30
N ARG A 185 11.15 15.55 -20.46
CA ARG A 185 10.57 14.35 -19.85
C ARG A 185 9.83 14.78 -18.59
N ALA A 186 8.52 14.65 -18.61
CA ALA A 186 7.65 14.83 -17.45
C ALA A 186 6.80 13.58 -17.29
N CYS A 187 6.48 13.22 -16.03
CA CYS A 187 5.45 12.23 -15.80
C CYS A 187 4.12 12.77 -16.36
N ARG A 188 3.33 11.95 -17.05
CA ARG A 188 2.18 12.49 -17.81
C ARG A 188 0.89 12.28 -17.03
N ALA A 189 0.23 13.37 -16.64
CA ALA A 189 -1.22 13.37 -16.41
C ALA A 189 -1.91 13.34 -17.79
N ARG A 190 -2.69 12.30 -18.09
CA ARG A 190 -3.50 12.29 -19.33
C ARG A 190 -4.78 13.09 -19.04
N PRO A 191 -5.05 14.22 -19.73
CA PRO A 191 -6.32 14.90 -19.54
C PRO A 191 -7.44 14.03 -20.14
N THR A 192 -8.49 13.75 -19.38
CA THR A 192 -9.76 13.34 -19.96
C THR A 192 -10.29 14.52 -20.79
N ARG A 193 -10.69 14.25 -22.03
CA ARG A 193 -11.12 15.24 -23.02
C ARG A 193 -12.42 15.92 -22.57
N THR A 194 -12.33 16.95 -21.75
CA THR A 194 -13.36 17.99 -21.64
C THR A 194 -12.72 19.30 -22.11
N SER A 195 -13.38 19.93 -23.07
CA SER A 195 -12.91 21.08 -23.82
C SER A 195 -12.85 22.34 -22.95
N VAL A 196 -11.72 22.60 -22.28
CA VAL A 196 -11.34 23.96 -21.89
C VAL A 196 -9.84 24.12 -22.06
N SER A 197 -9.47 25.11 -22.86
CA SER A 197 -8.13 25.35 -23.39
C SER A 197 -7.21 26.08 -22.39
N HIS A 198 -6.46 25.37 -21.55
CA HIS A 198 -5.22 25.94 -20.95
C HIS A 198 -4.14 24.85 -20.87
N ARG A 199 -3.04 25.05 -21.63
CA ARG A 199 -1.85 24.17 -21.67
C ARG A 199 -0.81 24.68 -20.70
N LEU A 200 -0.48 23.89 -19.68
CA LEU A 200 0.77 23.98 -18.93
C LEU A 200 1.21 22.54 -18.53
N PRO A 201 2.52 22.21 -18.57
CA PRO A 201 3.03 20.91 -18.14
C PRO A 201 3.31 20.92 -16.62
N TRP A 202 2.73 19.99 -15.85
CA TRP A 202 2.79 19.94 -14.38
C TRP A 202 3.03 18.52 -13.87
N VAL A 203 3.98 18.32 -12.92
CA VAL A 203 4.05 17.14 -12.02
C VAL A 203 4.91 17.45 -10.79
N ALA A 204 4.48 17.00 -9.61
CA ALA A 204 5.35 16.69 -8.46
C ALA A 204 4.85 15.40 -7.78
N ALA A 205 5.68 14.38 -7.63
CA ALA A 205 5.28 13.00 -7.33
C ALA A 205 5.22 12.63 -5.83
N THR A 206 4.05 12.20 -5.33
CA THR A 206 3.82 11.54 -4.02
C THR A 206 3.78 10.01 -4.12
N SER A 207 4.65 9.33 -3.37
CA SER A 207 4.74 7.86 -3.40
C SER A 207 3.66 7.18 -2.55
N CYS A 208 3.08 6.11 -3.07
CA CYS A 208 2.00 5.33 -2.46
C CYS A 208 2.33 3.82 -2.48
N ARG A 209 2.18 3.13 -1.35
CA ARG A 209 2.27 1.65 -1.24
C ARG A 209 0.95 1.02 -1.69
N LEU A 210 1.02 -0.12 -2.36
CA LEU A 210 -0.11 -0.97 -2.75
C LEU A 210 0.07 -2.38 -2.21
N TRP A 211 -0.98 -2.95 -1.62
CA TRP A 211 -0.99 -4.30 -1.06
C TRP A 211 -2.23 -5.06 -1.50
N LYS A 212 -2.17 -6.35 -1.76
CA LYS A 212 -3.38 -7.13 -2.07
C LYS A 212 -4.30 -7.22 -0.85
N ARG A 213 -5.60 -6.92 -0.99
CA ARG A 213 -6.58 -7.09 0.11
C ARG A 213 -6.87 -8.60 0.28
N ALA A 214 -6.80 -9.11 1.52
CA ALA A 214 -7.24 -10.47 1.82
C ALA A 214 -8.76 -10.60 1.61
N ARG A 215 -9.20 -11.69 0.97
CA ARG A 215 -10.63 -11.96 0.71
C ARG A 215 -11.38 -12.13 2.04
N SER A 216 -12.15 -11.13 2.43
CA SER A 216 -13.23 -11.29 3.40
C SER A 216 -14.34 -12.08 2.74
N THR A 217 -14.55 -13.32 3.19
CA THR A 217 -15.81 -14.04 2.96
C THR A 217 -16.91 -13.24 3.64
N ARG A 218 -17.76 -12.56 2.85
CA ARG A 218 -18.96 -11.90 3.35
C ARG A 218 -19.84 -12.94 4.05
N PRO A 219 -20.21 -12.78 5.34
CA PRO A 219 -21.34 -13.48 5.89
C PRO A 219 -22.62 -12.93 5.25
N ASN A 220 -23.55 -13.84 4.95
CA ASN A 220 -24.87 -13.53 4.42
C ASN A 220 -25.62 -12.49 5.28
N VAL A 221 -26.28 -11.59 4.56
CA VAL A 221 -27.53 -10.86 4.88
C VAL A 221 -28.13 -11.13 6.28
N LEU A 222 -28.31 -10.05 7.05
CA LEU A 222 -29.42 -9.92 8.01
C LEU A 222 -30.19 -8.63 7.67
N PRO A 223 -31.54 -8.65 7.71
CA PRO A 223 -32.36 -7.53 7.29
C PRO A 223 -32.32 -6.40 8.33
N GLU A 224 -32.50 -5.18 7.83
CA GLU A 224 -32.61 -3.94 8.59
C GLU A 224 -33.65 -4.05 9.72
N ALA A 225 -33.31 -3.48 10.87
CA ALA A 225 -34.21 -3.07 11.94
C ALA A 225 -33.77 -1.68 12.43
#